data_AF-A0A1L7WHW7-F1
#
_entry.id   AF-A0A1L7WHW7-F1
#
_cell.length_a   1.000
_cell.length_b   1.000
_cell.length_c   1.000
_cell.angle_alpha   90.00
_cell.angle_beta   90.00
_cell.angle_gamma   90.00
#
_symmetry.space_group_name_H-M   'P 1'
#
loop_
_entity.id
_entity.type
_entity.pdbx_description
1 polymer ?
#
loop_
_entity_poly.entity_id
_entity_poly.type
_entity_poly.pdbx_seq_one_letter_code
_entity_poly.pdbx_strand_id
1 'polypeptide(L)'
;MGDITPTPELTTLPNISILALEDETETTPKPEERPSTLFPKIGKLDEFIENYKYYIKNRLPPSEEKPTTIQLTGTVKLHGTHADLVIYHNDEIRLQSRNRLSLDMECDNYDCAKHVLPKTQQILKLRDEYAARYRELNGKGSIEKEWPIIIAGEWCGPMIQKSVALADLPRKMFVILGANINNSWVPNEKYTNIHNEEHGFYNIARAGFYHEELDIKNEDEGRLKMMNLTLDVERECPFAKTFGISGIGEGIVWKVAHPLGAGPRFWFKTKGPLHRVSNTDSLAKDQKMMFADARIKAKAFAEASVGEMRLEQGWDYLGEMGKERNKSATQDFVAWLCNDVEVEEKAKIDEMGVNRKLLKTIIGVIGREWYFKRIAE
;
A
#
# COMPACT_ATOMS: atom_id res chain seq x y z
N MET A 1 3.97 -24.80 47.97
CA MET A 1 4.54 -25.03 46.63
C MET A 1 3.49 -25.84 45.86
N GLY A 2 2.77 -25.35 44.86
CA GLY A 2 2.60 -24.00 44.34
C GLY A 2 1.18 -23.94 43.76
N ASP A 3 0.54 -22.78 43.91
CA ASP A 3 -0.76 -22.46 43.32
C ASP A 3 -0.68 -22.49 41.80
N ILE A 4 -1.58 -23.23 41.17
CA ILE A 4 -1.85 -23.16 39.74
C ILE A 4 -3.03 -22.22 39.58
N THR A 5 -2.75 -20.99 39.19
CA THR A 5 -3.77 -20.03 38.75
C THR A 5 -4.38 -20.49 37.42
N PRO A 6 -5.71 -20.42 37.25
CA PRO A 6 -6.34 -20.75 35.99
C PRO A 6 -6.12 -19.62 34.97
N THR A 7 -5.75 -20.01 33.75
CA THR A 7 -5.67 -19.19 32.54
C THR A 7 -7.04 -18.56 32.26
N PRO A 8 -7.14 -17.25 31.93
CA PRO A 8 -8.42 -16.66 31.59
C PRO A 8 -8.89 -17.16 30.22
N GLU A 9 -10.15 -17.63 30.19
CA GLU A 9 -10.87 -18.05 28.99
C GLU A 9 -10.89 -16.93 27.95
N LEU A 10 -10.50 -17.26 26.71
CA LEU A 10 -10.77 -16.43 25.54
C LEU A 10 -12.29 -16.28 25.41
N THR A 11 -12.80 -15.10 25.74
CA THR A 11 -14.18 -14.72 25.45
C THR A 11 -14.39 -14.77 23.93
N THR A 12 -15.24 -15.70 23.51
CA THR A 12 -15.70 -15.85 22.14
C THR A 12 -16.38 -14.55 21.70
N LEU A 13 -15.74 -13.80 20.80
CA LEU A 13 -16.38 -12.68 20.13
C LEU A 13 -17.62 -13.18 19.36
N PRO A 14 -18.72 -12.42 19.35
CA PRO A 14 -19.94 -12.83 18.67
C PRO A 14 -19.69 -13.02 17.18
N ASN A 15 -20.38 -14.00 16.61
CA ASN A 15 -20.36 -14.36 15.20
C ASN A 15 -20.96 -13.21 14.37
N ILE A 16 -20.14 -12.25 13.95
CA ILE A 16 -20.55 -11.15 13.07
C ILE A 16 -20.61 -11.70 11.65
N SER A 17 -21.71 -12.35 11.32
CA SER A 17 -22.09 -12.60 9.93
C SER A 17 -22.33 -11.25 9.25
N ILE A 18 -21.46 -10.92 8.30
CA ILE A 18 -21.73 -10.12 7.09
C ILE A 18 -22.74 -8.97 7.32
N LEU A 19 -22.26 -7.89 7.95
CA LEU A 19 -22.82 -6.57 7.68
C LEU A 19 -22.09 -6.04 6.46
N ALA A 20 -22.76 -6.09 5.31
CA ALA A 20 -22.35 -5.39 4.11
C ALA A 20 -21.99 -3.95 4.48
N LEU A 21 -20.73 -3.58 4.26
CA LEU A 21 -20.26 -2.22 4.37
C LEU A 21 -20.72 -1.47 3.13
N GLU A 22 -21.99 -1.08 3.10
CA GLU A 22 -22.52 -0.18 2.08
C GLU A 22 -22.10 1.27 2.43
N ASP A 23 -21.33 1.87 1.52
CA ASP A 23 -21.00 3.29 1.50
C ASP A 23 -22.20 4.04 0.90
N GLU A 24 -23.13 4.51 1.74
CA GLU A 24 -24.17 5.43 1.29
C GLU A 24 -23.60 6.85 1.21
N THR A 25 -23.09 7.22 0.03
CA THR A 25 -23.17 8.60 -0.43
C THR A 25 -24.36 8.74 -1.35
N GLU A 26 -25.38 9.44 -0.87
CA GLU A 26 -26.62 9.79 -1.53
C GLU A 26 -26.36 10.47 -2.90
N THR A 27 -26.40 9.70 -3.99
CA THR A 27 -26.69 10.18 -5.36
C THR A 27 -27.35 9.04 -6.14
N THR A 28 -28.38 9.37 -6.92
CA THR A 28 -29.16 8.52 -7.85
C THR A 28 -28.47 7.22 -8.30
N PRO A 29 -29.18 6.07 -8.33
CA PRO A 29 -28.57 4.77 -8.55
C PRO A 29 -27.95 4.69 -9.95
N LYS A 30 -26.61 4.72 -9.98
CA LYS A 30 -25.83 4.24 -11.11
C LYS A 30 -25.91 2.72 -11.14
N PRO A 31 -25.92 2.07 -12.32
CA PRO A 31 -25.85 0.62 -12.39
C PRO A 31 -24.66 0.13 -11.55
N GLU A 32 -24.88 -0.86 -10.69
CA GLU A 32 -23.90 -1.38 -9.72
C GLU A 32 -22.57 -1.69 -10.42
N GLU A 33 -21.63 -0.74 -10.35
CA GLU A 33 -20.27 -0.95 -10.81
C GLU A 33 -19.66 -2.01 -9.90
N ARG A 34 -19.24 -3.15 -10.47
CA ARG A 34 -18.52 -4.17 -9.69
C ARG A 34 -17.34 -3.52 -8.96
N PRO A 35 -17.10 -3.84 -7.68
CA PRO A 35 -15.95 -3.34 -6.95
C PRO A 35 -14.66 -3.55 -7.75
N SER A 36 -13.82 -2.51 -7.78
CA SER A 36 -12.52 -2.58 -8.45
C SER A 36 -11.67 -3.70 -7.85
N THR A 37 -11.01 -4.48 -8.70
CA THR A 37 -10.01 -5.47 -8.25
C THR A 37 -8.64 -4.85 -8.00
N LEU A 38 -8.44 -3.56 -8.34
CA LEU A 38 -7.15 -2.90 -8.13
C LEU A 38 -6.84 -2.81 -6.63
N PHE A 39 -5.58 -3.11 -6.28
CA PHE A 39 -5.12 -3.01 -4.91
C PHE A 39 -5.40 -1.61 -4.33
N PRO A 40 -5.91 -1.51 -3.10
CA PRO A 40 -6.27 -0.23 -2.50
C PRO A 40 -5.03 0.62 -2.22
N LYS A 41 -5.17 1.95 -2.21
CA LYS A 41 -4.07 2.84 -1.80
C LYS A 41 -3.87 2.72 -0.30
N ILE A 42 -2.63 2.50 0.15
CA ILE A 42 -2.31 2.49 1.57
C ILE A 42 -2.06 3.93 2.03
N GLY A 43 -2.83 4.35 3.04
CA GLY A 43 -2.84 5.71 3.58
C GLY A 43 -1.68 6.02 4.53
N LYS A 44 -1.76 7.21 5.14
CA LYS A 44 -0.83 7.69 6.19
C LYS A 44 -1.41 7.44 7.58
N LEU A 45 -0.56 7.48 8.61
CA LEU A 45 -0.98 7.26 10.00
C LEU A 45 -2.06 8.28 10.45
N ASP A 46 -1.96 9.53 10.04
CA ASP A 46 -2.95 10.56 10.40
C ASP A 46 -4.34 10.24 9.83
N GLU A 47 -4.40 9.87 8.54
CA GLU A 47 -5.64 9.45 7.87
C GLU A 47 -6.24 8.21 8.54
N PHE A 48 -5.38 7.27 8.92
CA PHE A 48 -5.78 6.08 9.66
C PHE A 48 -6.44 6.43 11.00
N ILE A 49 -5.81 7.30 11.79
CA ILE A 49 -6.30 7.73 13.10
C ILE A 49 -7.63 8.48 12.96
N GLU A 50 -7.78 9.34 11.95
CA GLU A 50 -9.04 10.02 11.65
C GLU A 50 -10.15 9.02 11.29
N ASN A 51 -9.87 8.06 10.42
CA ASN A 51 -10.80 7.00 10.04
C ASN A 51 -11.23 6.17 11.25
N TYR A 52 -10.29 5.85 12.14
CA TYR A 52 -10.58 5.09 13.35
C TYR A 52 -11.42 5.91 14.35
N LYS A 53 -11.08 7.17 14.60
CA LYS A 53 -11.86 8.10 15.43
C LYS A 53 -13.29 8.26 14.90
N TYR A 54 -13.46 8.34 13.57
CA TYR A 54 -14.77 8.36 12.93
C TYR A 54 -15.54 7.06 13.15
N TYR A 55 -14.89 5.91 12.99
CA TYR A 55 -15.50 4.59 13.22
C TYR A 55 -16.01 4.43 14.65
N ILE A 56 -15.18 4.69 15.67
CA ILE A 56 -15.59 4.57 17.08
C ILE A 56 -16.67 5.58 17.46
N LYS A 57 -16.73 6.74 16.79
CA LYS A 57 -17.74 7.76 17.06
C LYS A 57 -19.11 7.36 16.52
N ASN A 58 -19.17 6.82 15.32
CA ASN A 58 -20.41 6.71 14.55
C ASN A 58 -20.89 5.26 14.32
N ARG A 59 -20.03 4.25 14.53
CA ARG A 59 -20.35 2.85 14.20
C ARG A 59 -20.32 1.91 15.41
N LEU A 60 -19.78 2.34 16.55
CA LEU A 60 -19.91 1.60 17.81
C LEU A 60 -21.16 2.04 18.58
N PRO A 61 -21.95 1.11 19.14
CA PRO A 61 -23.10 1.43 19.99
C PRO A 61 -22.72 2.38 21.13
N PRO A 62 -23.56 3.35 21.52
CA PRO A 62 -23.27 4.27 22.63
C PRO A 62 -23.03 3.57 23.98
N SER A 63 -23.50 2.33 24.14
CA SER A 63 -23.37 1.52 25.33
C SER A 63 -22.05 0.78 25.47
N GLU A 64 -21.20 0.77 24.42
CA GLU A 64 -19.89 0.11 24.46
C GLU A 64 -18.80 1.11 24.84
N GLU A 65 -17.89 0.68 25.73
CA GLU A 65 -16.66 1.41 26.00
C GLU A 65 -15.85 1.50 24.71
N LYS A 66 -15.56 2.73 24.26
CA LYS A 66 -14.88 2.95 22.99
C LYS A 66 -13.41 2.59 23.15
N PRO A 67 -12.91 1.56 22.45
CA PRO A 67 -11.51 1.16 22.57
C PRO A 67 -10.62 2.27 22.04
N THR A 68 -9.75 2.78 22.90
CA THR A 68 -8.76 3.81 22.53
C THR A 68 -7.45 3.18 22.05
N THR A 69 -7.25 1.93 22.41
CA THR A 69 -6.07 1.14 22.07
C THR A 69 -6.35 0.25 20.86
N ILE A 70 -5.42 0.24 19.91
CA ILE A 70 -5.54 -0.47 18.64
C ILE A 70 -4.37 -1.43 18.48
N GLN A 71 -4.67 -2.69 18.23
CA GLN A 71 -3.67 -3.71 17.90
C GLN A 71 -3.34 -3.65 16.40
N LEU A 72 -2.05 -3.54 16.10
CA LEU A 72 -1.51 -3.41 14.75
C LEU A 72 -0.57 -4.58 14.43
N THR A 73 -0.73 -5.14 13.24
CA THR A 73 0.24 -6.08 12.65
C THR A 73 0.93 -5.39 11.47
N GLY A 74 2.26 -5.37 11.50
CA GLY A 74 3.12 -4.81 10.47
C GLY A 74 3.84 -5.87 9.63
N THR A 75 4.08 -5.55 8.37
CA THR A 75 4.98 -6.29 7.48
C THR A 75 5.95 -5.31 6.83
N VAL A 76 7.17 -5.76 6.50
CA VAL A 76 8.11 -4.91 5.76
C VAL A 76 7.45 -4.40 4.48
N LYS A 77 7.52 -3.08 4.26
CA LYS A 77 7.17 -2.47 3.00
C LYS A 77 8.32 -2.70 2.03
N LEU A 78 8.04 -3.39 0.93
CA LEU A 78 8.99 -3.58 -0.15
C LEU A 78 8.95 -2.40 -1.11
N HIS A 79 10.12 -2.08 -1.68
CA HIS A 79 10.27 -1.09 -2.73
C HIS A 79 10.54 -1.81 -4.06
N GLY A 80 9.47 -2.18 -4.75
CA GLY A 80 9.48 -2.75 -6.09
C GLY A 80 8.45 -2.04 -6.97
N THR A 81 7.66 -2.83 -7.69
CA THR A 81 6.45 -2.37 -8.36
C THR A 81 5.30 -3.32 -8.03
N HIS A 82 4.10 -2.77 -7.81
CA HIS A 82 2.95 -3.54 -7.39
C HIS A 82 2.46 -4.47 -8.52
N ALA A 83 2.11 -5.71 -8.18
CA ALA A 83 1.49 -6.66 -9.10
C ALA A 83 0.50 -7.57 -8.37
N ASP A 84 -0.72 -7.73 -8.88
CA ASP A 84 -1.70 -8.69 -8.35
C ASP A 84 -1.98 -9.81 -9.35
N LEU A 85 -2.18 -11.01 -8.82
CA LEU A 85 -2.78 -12.13 -9.54
C LEU A 85 -4.27 -12.15 -9.21
N VAL A 86 -5.11 -11.87 -10.20
CA VAL A 86 -6.57 -12.00 -10.09
C VAL A 86 -6.97 -13.32 -10.73
N ILE A 87 -7.51 -14.24 -9.94
CA ILE A 87 -7.73 -15.62 -10.36
C ILE A 87 -9.22 -15.96 -10.21
N TYR A 88 -9.89 -16.15 -11.33
CA TYR A 88 -11.32 -16.40 -11.41
C TYR A 88 -11.67 -17.88 -11.17
N HIS A 89 -12.95 -18.15 -10.92
CA HIS A 89 -13.44 -19.51 -10.66
C HIS A 89 -13.28 -20.45 -11.87
N ASN A 90 -13.23 -19.91 -13.08
CA ASN A 90 -13.03 -20.64 -14.34
C ASN A 90 -11.54 -20.84 -14.68
N ASP A 91 -10.63 -20.68 -13.71
CA ASP A 91 -9.16 -20.74 -13.88
C ASP A 91 -8.55 -19.64 -14.76
N GLU A 92 -9.32 -18.64 -15.19
CA GLU A 92 -8.77 -17.46 -15.86
C GLU A 92 -7.88 -16.67 -14.90
N ILE A 93 -6.67 -16.33 -15.34
CA ILE A 93 -5.71 -15.53 -14.59
C ILE A 93 -5.52 -14.21 -15.30
N ARG A 94 -5.67 -13.12 -14.54
CA ARG A 94 -5.30 -11.78 -14.96
C ARG A 94 -4.22 -11.24 -14.04
N LEU A 95 -3.09 -10.87 -14.64
CA LEU A 95 -2.05 -10.09 -13.97
C LEU A 95 -2.40 -8.60 -14.10
N GLN A 96 -2.37 -7.86 -13.00
CA GLN A 96 -2.62 -6.42 -13.00
C GLN A 96 -1.53 -5.70 -12.20
N SER A 97 -1.28 -4.44 -12.53
CA SER A 97 -0.41 -3.56 -11.77
C SER A 97 -1.20 -2.65 -10.84
N ARG A 98 -0.53 -1.67 -10.21
CA ARG A 98 -1.18 -0.61 -9.43
C ARG A 98 -2.21 0.17 -10.25
N ASN A 99 -1.86 0.50 -11.49
CA ASN A 99 -2.59 1.45 -12.32
C ASN A 99 -3.27 0.81 -13.53
N ARG A 100 -3.02 -0.48 -13.80
CA ARG A 100 -3.47 -1.17 -15.01
C ARG A 100 -4.08 -2.53 -14.72
N LEU A 101 -5.31 -2.75 -15.17
CA LEU A 101 -6.07 -3.99 -14.95
C LEU A 101 -5.52 -5.22 -15.69
N SER A 102 -4.72 -5.03 -16.74
CA SER A 102 -4.17 -6.14 -17.53
C SER A 102 -2.74 -5.83 -17.93
N LEU A 103 -1.80 -6.60 -17.38
CA LEU A 103 -0.44 -6.73 -17.87
C LEU A 103 -0.35 -7.98 -18.74
N ASP A 104 0.34 -7.87 -19.86
CA ASP A 104 0.57 -8.95 -20.82
C ASP A 104 1.96 -8.79 -21.47
N MET A 105 2.24 -9.59 -22.49
CA MET A 105 3.55 -9.58 -23.16
C MET A 105 3.82 -8.29 -23.96
N GLU A 106 2.78 -7.60 -24.42
CA GLU A 106 2.89 -6.32 -25.13
C GLU A 106 2.94 -5.15 -24.14
N CYS A 107 2.28 -5.35 -23.00
CA CYS A 107 2.02 -4.35 -21.99
C CYS A 107 2.57 -4.81 -20.64
N ASP A 108 3.87 -5.05 -20.62
CA ASP A 108 4.60 -5.54 -19.45
C ASP A 108 5.04 -4.37 -18.54
N ASN A 109 5.29 -4.66 -17.27
CA ASN A 109 5.84 -3.77 -16.27
C ASN A 109 7.10 -4.41 -15.66
N TYR A 110 8.29 -4.00 -16.11
CA TYR A 110 9.60 -4.55 -15.70
C TYR A 110 9.75 -6.07 -15.85
N ASP A 111 9.29 -6.63 -16.97
CA ASP A 111 9.25 -8.07 -17.27
C ASP A 111 8.38 -8.91 -16.30
N CYS A 112 7.51 -8.29 -15.52
CA CYS A 112 6.61 -9.01 -14.61
C CYS A 112 5.72 -10.00 -15.38
N ALA A 113 5.04 -9.55 -16.42
CA ALA A 113 4.14 -10.40 -17.21
C ALA A 113 4.90 -11.56 -17.87
N LYS A 114 6.03 -11.25 -18.52
CA LYS A 114 6.92 -12.23 -19.12
C LYS A 114 7.38 -13.33 -18.16
N HIS A 115 7.62 -13.00 -16.89
CA HIS A 115 8.07 -13.99 -15.91
C HIS A 115 6.93 -14.72 -15.21
N VAL A 116 5.81 -14.04 -14.94
CA VAL A 116 4.74 -14.56 -14.09
C VAL A 116 3.72 -15.35 -14.90
N LEU A 117 3.26 -14.84 -16.05
CA LEU A 117 2.19 -15.47 -16.84
C LEU A 117 2.48 -16.90 -17.32
N PRO A 118 3.72 -17.28 -17.70
CA PRO A 118 4.03 -18.66 -18.07
C PRO A 118 3.86 -19.68 -16.92
N LYS A 119 3.68 -19.23 -15.67
CA LYS A 119 3.58 -20.08 -14.48
C LYS A 119 2.13 -20.36 -14.07
N THR A 120 1.23 -20.49 -15.05
CA THR A 120 -0.21 -20.71 -14.84
C THR A 120 -0.50 -21.78 -13.79
N GLN A 121 0.13 -22.95 -13.90
CA GLN A 121 -0.13 -24.07 -12.97
C GLN A 121 0.31 -23.76 -11.53
N GLN A 122 1.45 -23.07 -11.36
CA GLN A 122 1.92 -22.65 -10.06
C GLN A 122 1.01 -21.59 -9.44
N ILE A 123 0.46 -20.69 -10.25
CA ILE A 123 -0.50 -19.67 -9.82
C ILE A 123 -1.82 -20.31 -9.37
N LEU A 124 -2.36 -21.26 -10.16
CA LEU A 124 -3.57 -22.00 -9.78
C LEU A 124 -3.36 -22.80 -8.49
N LYS A 125 -2.18 -23.41 -8.31
CA LYS A 125 -1.82 -24.07 -7.05
C LYS A 125 -1.83 -23.11 -5.86
N LEU A 126 -1.25 -21.91 -5.99
CA LEU A 126 -1.31 -20.89 -4.94
C LEU A 126 -2.76 -20.53 -4.60
N ARG A 127 -3.62 -20.32 -5.61
CA ARG A 127 -5.06 -20.07 -5.39
C ARG A 127 -5.69 -21.21 -4.58
N ASP A 128 -5.45 -22.45 -4.98
CA ASP A 128 -6.07 -23.61 -4.35
C ASP A 128 -5.61 -23.77 -2.89
N GLU A 129 -4.35 -23.46 -2.58
CA GLU A 129 -3.81 -23.39 -1.22
C GLU A 129 -4.49 -22.28 -0.40
N TYR A 130 -4.68 -21.09 -0.97
CA TYR A 130 -5.44 -20.00 -0.32
C TYR A 130 -6.89 -20.39 -0.05
N ALA A 131 -7.56 -20.99 -1.04
CA ALA A 131 -8.94 -21.45 -0.90
C ALA A 131 -9.08 -22.57 0.14
N ALA A 132 -8.15 -23.51 0.17
CA ALA A 132 -8.12 -24.59 1.16
C ALA A 132 -7.92 -24.02 2.58
N ARG A 133 -6.94 -23.12 2.75
CA ARG A 133 -6.67 -22.48 4.04
C ARG A 133 -7.84 -21.62 4.52
N TYR A 134 -8.51 -20.92 3.62
CA TYR A 134 -9.70 -20.15 3.95
C TYR A 134 -10.83 -21.04 4.49
N ARG A 135 -11.10 -22.19 3.85
CA ARG A 135 -12.08 -23.18 4.33
C ARG A 135 -11.67 -23.77 5.68
N GLU A 136 -10.40 -24.05 5.89
CA GLU A 136 -9.91 -24.54 7.19
C GLU A 136 -10.21 -23.54 8.33
N LEU A 137 -9.96 -22.25 8.08
CA LEU A 137 -10.12 -21.18 9.08
C LEU A 137 -11.58 -20.78 9.32
N ASN A 138 -12.45 -20.90 8.31
CA ASN A 138 -13.83 -20.40 8.35
C ASN A 138 -14.88 -21.54 8.33
N GLY A 139 -14.47 -22.80 8.46
CA GLY A 139 -15.34 -23.97 8.37
C GLY A 139 -15.82 -24.25 6.94
N LYS A 140 -17.00 -24.86 6.76
CA LYS A 140 -17.60 -25.10 5.43
C LYS A 140 -17.98 -23.81 4.65
N GLY A 141 -17.39 -22.66 4.98
CA GLY A 141 -17.54 -21.42 4.23
C GLY A 141 -17.23 -21.61 2.76
N SER A 142 -18.13 -21.14 1.90
CA SER A 142 -17.98 -21.26 0.45
C SER A 142 -17.09 -20.16 -0.09
N ILE A 143 -16.20 -20.50 -1.02
CA ILE A 143 -15.60 -19.52 -1.92
C ILE A 143 -16.68 -19.14 -2.92
N GLU A 144 -17.07 -17.87 -2.92
CA GLU A 144 -18.12 -17.34 -3.77
C GLU A 144 -17.61 -17.22 -5.20
N LYS A 145 -18.30 -17.88 -6.14
CA LYS A 145 -17.83 -18.00 -7.54
C LYS A 145 -17.82 -16.66 -8.29
N GLU A 146 -18.60 -15.69 -7.82
CA GLU A 146 -18.67 -14.34 -8.38
C GLU A 146 -17.44 -13.49 -8.10
N TRP A 147 -16.69 -13.82 -7.03
CA TRP A 147 -15.49 -13.09 -6.64
C TRP A 147 -14.23 -13.85 -7.06
N PRO A 148 -13.27 -13.21 -7.75
CA PRO A 148 -11.95 -13.81 -7.93
C PRO A 148 -11.22 -13.87 -6.58
N ILE A 149 -10.27 -14.80 -6.47
CA ILE A 149 -9.24 -14.73 -5.44
C ILE A 149 -8.15 -13.80 -5.97
N ILE A 150 -7.82 -12.76 -5.20
CA ILE A 150 -6.73 -11.84 -5.53
C ILE A 150 -5.55 -12.17 -4.63
N ILE A 151 -4.40 -12.49 -5.21
CA ILE A 151 -3.12 -12.61 -4.50
C ILE A 151 -2.34 -11.35 -4.81
N ALA A 152 -2.26 -10.46 -3.83
CA ALA A 152 -1.55 -9.20 -3.98
C ALA A 152 -0.06 -9.39 -3.77
N GLY A 153 0.75 -8.74 -4.57
CA GLY A 153 2.20 -8.90 -4.51
C GLY A 153 3.01 -7.66 -4.86
N GLU A 154 4.27 -7.72 -4.49
CA GLU A 154 5.31 -6.83 -4.97
C GLU A 154 6.19 -7.59 -5.96
N TRP A 155 6.35 -7.07 -7.16
CA TRP A 155 7.40 -7.49 -8.09
C TRP A 155 8.69 -6.74 -7.73
N CYS A 156 9.71 -7.45 -7.25
CA CYS A 156 10.96 -6.85 -6.79
C CYS A 156 12.19 -7.65 -7.25
N GLY A 157 13.37 -7.02 -7.19
CA GLY A 157 14.62 -7.60 -7.70
C GLY A 157 15.44 -6.65 -8.57
N PRO A 158 16.46 -7.16 -9.26
CA PRO A 158 17.35 -6.38 -10.11
C PRO A 158 16.60 -5.59 -11.19
N MET A 159 17.05 -4.35 -11.41
CA MET A 159 16.55 -3.43 -12.44
C MET A 159 15.08 -2.98 -12.27
N ILE A 160 14.46 -3.23 -11.11
CA ILE A 160 13.09 -2.75 -10.82
C ILE A 160 13.15 -1.42 -10.06
N GLN A 161 13.86 -1.39 -8.94
CA GLN A 161 14.15 -0.17 -8.18
C GLN A 161 15.65 -0.02 -7.97
N LYS A 162 16.09 1.21 -7.68
CA LYS A 162 17.50 1.55 -7.44
C LYS A 162 17.71 1.90 -5.97
N SER A 163 18.96 1.80 -5.51
CA SER A 163 19.39 2.26 -4.17
C SER A 163 18.65 1.60 -2.99
N VAL A 164 18.19 0.36 -3.16
CA VAL A 164 17.56 -0.47 -2.12
C VAL A 164 18.14 -1.88 -2.16
N ALA A 165 18.14 -2.57 -1.01
CA ALA A 165 18.68 -3.94 -0.90
C ALA A 165 18.01 -4.93 -1.86
N LEU A 166 16.74 -4.69 -2.22
CA LEU A 166 16.01 -5.53 -3.15
C LEU A 166 16.61 -5.54 -4.56
N ALA A 167 17.38 -4.50 -4.94
CA ALA A 167 18.06 -4.43 -6.23
C ALA A 167 19.17 -5.50 -6.36
N ASP A 168 19.73 -5.96 -5.24
CA ASP A 168 20.82 -6.93 -5.18
C ASP A 168 20.32 -8.39 -5.04
N LEU A 169 19.01 -8.61 -5.06
CA LEU A 169 18.44 -9.96 -5.07
C LEU A 169 18.95 -10.76 -6.29
N PRO A 170 19.11 -12.08 -6.18
CA PRO A 170 19.72 -12.88 -7.26
C PRO A 170 18.89 -12.90 -8.56
N ARG A 171 17.60 -12.60 -8.47
CA ARG A 171 16.65 -12.57 -9.58
C ARG A 171 15.42 -11.75 -9.20
N LYS A 172 14.64 -11.36 -10.20
CA LYS A 172 13.30 -10.81 -9.99
C LYS A 172 12.37 -11.87 -9.39
N MET A 173 11.49 -11.46 -8.49
CA MET A 173 10.58 -12.35 -7.78
C MET A 173 9.27 -11.65 -7.45
N PHE A 174 8.21 -12.45 -7.33
CA PHE A 174 6.88 -12.00 -6.90
C PHE A 174 6.74 -12.31 -5.41
N VAL A 175 6.64 -11.28 -4.57
CA VAL A 175 6.47 -11.42 -3.12
C VAL A 175 5.04 -11.15 -2.74
N ILE A 176 4.33 -12.16 -2.25
CA ILE A 176 2.95 -12.09 -1.83
C ILE A 176 2.83 -11.21 -0.58
N LEU A 177 2.06 -10.12 -0.69
CA LEU A 177 1.81 -9.12 0.35
C LEU A 177 0.48 -9.33 1.08
N GLY A 178 -0.43 -10.14 0.53
CA GLY A 178 -1.74 -10.44 1.10
C GLY A 178 -2.67 -11.09 0.09
N ALA A 179 -3.88 -11.43 0.53
CA ALA A 179 -4.90 -11.98 -0.36
C ALA A 179 -6.29 -11.39 -0.06
N ASN A 180 -7.12 -11.34 -1.09
CA ASN A 180 -8.54 -11.01 -1.01
C ASN A 180 -9.35 -12.22 -1.46
N ILE A 181 -10.30 -12.65 -0.61
CA ILE A 181 -11.17 -13.80 -0.82
C ILE A 181 -12.60 -13.36 -0.48
N ASN A 182 -13.57 -13.65 -1.35
CA ASN A 182 -14.96 -13.18 -1.23
C ASN A 182 -15.04 -11.64 -1.01
N ASN A 183 -14.30 -10.88 -1.82
CA ASN A 183 -14.20 -9.41 -1.73
C ASN A 183 -13.72 -8.88 -0.35
N SER A 184 -13.01 -9.69 0.43
CA SER A 184 -12.51 -9.33 1.76
C SER A 184 -11.03 -9.69 1.91
N TRP A 185 -10.23 -8.75 2.42
CA TRP A 185 -8.82 -9.00 2.68
C TRP A 185 -8.65 -9.90 3.90
N VAL A 186 -7.81 -10.93 3.79
CA VAL A 186 -7.59 -11.92 4.86
C VAL A 186 -6.31 -11.62 5.66
N PRO A 187 -6.22 -12.03 6.95
CA PRO A 187 -5.04 -11.76 7.79
C PRO A 187 -3.80 -12.48 7.29
N ASN A 188 -2.76 -11.74 6.89
CA ASN A 188 -1.50 -12.29 6.38
C ASN A 188 -0.91 -13.40 7.27
N GLU A 189 -0.92 -13.21 8.61
CA GLU A 189 -0.38 -14.16 9.60
C GLU A 189 -1.03 -15.55 9.56
N LYS A 190 -2.21 -15.70 8.94
CA LYS A 190 -2.88 -17.00 8.82
C LYS A 190 -2.52 -17.77 7.55
N TYR A 191 -1.74 -17.16 6.63
CA TYR A 191 -1.41 -17.69 5.30
C TYR A 191 0.10 -17.68 5.02
N THR A 192 0.94 -17.73 6.05
CA THR A 192 2.41 -17.56 5.96
C THR A 192 3.12 -18.62 5.13
N ASN A 193 2.58 -19.83 5.10
CA ASN A 193 3.22 -21.00 4.49
C ASN A 193 2.81 -21.20 3.01
N ILE A 194 2.05 -20.26 2.44
CA ILE A 194 1.61 -20.33 1.05
C ILE A 194 2.60 -19.53 0.21
N HIS A 195 3.42 -20.26 -0.54
CA HIS A 195 4.47 -19.75 -1.42
C HIS A 195 4.95 -20.84 -2.39
N ASN A 196 5.72 -20.46 -3.40
CA ASN A 196 6.41 -21.37 -4.30
C ASN A 196 7.77 -20.77 -4.71
N GLU A 197 8.73 -20.80 -3.78
CA GLU A 197 10.02 -20.13 -3.93
C GLU A 197 10.85 -20.69 -5.09
N GLU A 198 10.73 -22.00 -5.38
CA GLU A 198 11.35 -22.65 -6.54
C GLU A 198 10.96 -21.95 -7.84
N HIS A 199 9.71 -21.50 -7.92
CA HIS A 199 9.14 -20.82 -9.09
C HIS A 199 9.08 -19.29 -8.95
N GLY A 200 9.73 -18.73 -7.92
CA GLY A 200 9.87 -17.29 -7.74
C GLY A 200 8.67 -16.59 -7.08
N PHE A 201 7.79 -17.34 -6.42
CA PHE A 201 6.70 -16.80 -5.58
C PHE A 201 7.09 -16.93 -4.12
N TYR A 202 7.31 -15.81 -3.45
CA TYR A 202 7.71 -15.75 -2.04
C TYR A 202 6.58 -15.18 -1.19
N ASN A 203 6.56 -15.46 0.11
CA ASN A 203 5.61 -14.83 1.03
C ASN A 203 6.32 -13.74 1.84
N ILE A 204 5.68 -12.58 2.03
CA ILE A 204 6.23 -11.49 2.85
C ILE A 204 6.54 -11.94 4.28
N ALA A 205 5.83 -12.95 4.79
CA ALA A 205 6.05 -13.55 6.11
C ALA A 205 7.48 -14.10 6.30
N ARG A 206 8.22 -14.35 5.21
CA ARG A 206 9.65 -14.69 5.27
C ARG A 206 10.47 -13.63 6.02
N ALA A 207 10.06 -12.36 5.96
CA ALA A 207 10.68 -11.24 6.65
C ALA A 207 10.20 -11.05 8.11
N GLY A 208 9.28 -11.90 8.57
CA GLY A 208 8.64 -11.76 9.87
C GLY A 208 7.51 -10.72 9.92
N PHE A 209 7.00 -10.52 11.12
CA PHE A 209 5.92 -9.57 11.42
C PHE A 209 6.36 -8.63 12.53
N TYR A 210 5.76 -7.44 12.54
CA TYR A 210 5.85 -6.48 13.62
C TYR A 210 4.50 -6.43 14.33
N HIS A 211 4.50 -6.19 15.63
CA HIS A 211 3.29 -6.02 16.41
C HIS A 211 3.42 -4.77 17.26
N GLU A 212 2.43 -3.89 17.18
CA GLU A 212 2.42 -2.65 17.94
C GLU A 212 1.02 -2.36 18.47
N GLU A 213 1.01 -1.58 19.54
CA GLU A 213 -0.20 -1.09 20.17
C GLU A 213 -0.23 0.44 20.06
N LEU A 214 -1.28 0.97 19.44
CA LEU A 214 -1.49 2.41 19.31
C LEU A 214 -2.64 2.88 20.20
N ASP A 215 -2.35 3.72 21.19
CA ASP A 215 -3.36 4.45 21.94
C ASP A 215 -3.68 5.78 21.24
N ILE A 216 -4.91 5.94 20.75
CA ILE A 216 -5.36 7.18 20.09
C ILE A 216 -5.53 8.36 21.05
N LYS A 217 -5.42 8.15 22.35
CA LYS A 217 -5.33 9.23 23.36
C LYS A 217 -3.89 9.71 23.57
N ASN A 218 -2.89 8.90 23.22
CA ASN A 218 -1.48 9.21 23.33
C ASN A 218 -0.71 8.73 22.08
N GLU A 219 -0.97 9.39 20.96
CA GLU A 219 -0.47 8.96 19.65
C GLU A 219 1.06 9.08 19.51
N ASP A 220 1.68 10.00 20.26
CA ASP A 220 3.10 10.34 20.13
C ASP A 220 4.01 9.16 20.47
N GLU A 221 3.66 8.40 21.52
CA GLU A 221 4.43 7.23 21.92
C GLU A 221 4.37 6.13 20.84
N GLY A 222 3.17 5.86 20.31
CA GLY A 222 2.98 4.88 19.23
C GLY A 222 3.68 5.31 17.94
N ARG A 223 3.62 6.60 17.59
CA ARG A 223 4.37 7.18 16.45
C ARG A 223 5.87 6.95 16.58
N LEU A 224 6.42 7.22 17.76
CA LEU A 224 7.85 7.05 18.03
C LEU A 224 8.27 5.58 17.92
N LYS A 225 7.51 4.66 18.54
CA LYS A 225 7.76 3.21 18.47
C LYS A 225 7.76 2.70 17.03
N MET A 226 6.70 2.99 16.28
CA MET A 226 6.59 2.57 14.87
C MET A 226 7.70 3.20 13.99
N MET A 227 8.09 4.45 14.26
CA MET A 227 9.19 5.10 13.53
C MET A 227 10.53 4.43 13.83
N ASN A 228 10.81 4.06 15.09
CA ASN A 228 12.04 3.34 15.42
C ASN A 228 12.13 2.00 14.67
N LEU A 229 11.04 1.23 14.63
CA LEU A 229 10.98 0.00 13.83
C LEU A 229 11.18 0.26 12.33
N THR A 230 10.63 1.37 11.83
CA THR A 230 10.80 1.79 10.43
C THR A 230 12.25 2.14 10.12
N LEU A 231 12.95 2.81 11.04
CA LEU A 231 14.37 3.13 10.90
C LEU A 231 15.25 1.88 10.96
N ASP A 232 14.87 0.88 11.75
CA ASP A 232 15.55 -0.42 11.75
C ASP A 232 15.41 -1.14 10.40
N VAL A 233 14.22 -1.09 9.78
CA VAL A 233 14.00 -1.58 8.42
C VAL A 233 14.80 -0.79 7.39
N GLU A 234 14.85 0.54 7.52
CA GLU A 234 15.61 1.38 6.59
C GLU A 234 17.11 1.11 6.67
N ARG A 235 17.62 0.86 7.86
CA ARG A 235 19.02 0.48 8.08
C ARG A 235 19.34 -0.87 7.44
N GLU A 236 18.45 -1.84 7.53
CA GLU A 236 18.65 -3.17 6.95
C GLU A 236 17.31 -3.84 6.58
N CYS A 237 17.06 -4.01 5.27
CA CYS A 237 15.84 -4.62 4.75
C CYS A 237 15.68 -6.08 5.25
N PRO A 238 14.65 -6.38 6.08
CA PRO A 238 14.47 -7.72 6.62
C PRO A 238 14.20 -8.79 5.56
N PHE A 239 13.52 -8.44 4.47
CA PHE A 239 13.25 -9.38 3.38
C PHE A 239 14.53 -9.74 2.62
N ALA A 240 15.31 -8.75 2.20
CA ALA A 240 16.59 -8.99 1.52
C ALA A 240 17.58 -9.76 2.42
N LYS A 241 17.57 -9.48 3.74
CA LYS A 241 18.40 -10.17 4.73
C LYS A 241 18.17 -11.69 4.74
N THR A 242 16.97 -12.16 4.40
CA THR A 242 16.67 -13.60 4.30
C THR A 242 17.38 -14.30 3.13
N PHE A 243 18.03 -13.54 2.25
CA PHE A 243 18.91 -14.00 1.18
C PHE A 243 20.40 -13.70 1.48
N GLY A 244 20.73 -13.25 2.70
CA GLY A 244 22.08 -12.83 3.07
C GLY A 244 22.49 -11.46 2.52
N ILE A 245 21.54 -10.66 2.05
CA ILE A 245 21.79 -9.33 1.49
C ILE A 245 21.46 -8.27 2.55
N SER A 246 22.45 -7.44 2.88
CA SER A 246 22.28 -6.29 3.76
C SER A 246 22.22 -5.01 2.93
N GLY A 247 21.34 -4.08 3.31
CA GLY A 247 21.18 -2.82 2.62
C GLY A 247 19.85 -2.15 2.95
N ILE A 248 19.62 -1.01 2.30
CA ILE A 248 18.52 -0.11 2.62
C ILE A 248 17.14 -0.75 2.35
N GLY A 249 16.23 -0.69 3.34
CA GLY A 249 14.81 -1.04 3.22
C GLY A 249 13.89 0.18 3.22
N GLU A 250 12.61 0.05 2.85
CA GLU A 250 11.72 1.22 2.72
C GLU A 250 10.98 1.59 4.01
N GLY A 251 10.37 0.60 4.68
CA GLY A 251 9.57 0.85 5.88
C GLY A 251 8.61 -0.27 6.20
N ILE A 252 7.44 0.05 6.76
CA ILE A 252 6.47 -0.95 7.25
C ILE A 252 5.07 -0.60 6.77
N VAL A 253 4.31 -1.60 6.32
CA VAL A 253 2.86 -1.53 6.13
C VAL A 253 2.18 -2.10 7.36
N TRP A 254 1.34 -1.29 8.00
CA TRP A 254 0.59 -1.62 9.21
C TRP A 254 -0.89 -1.83 8.87
N LYS A 255 -1.48 -2.87 9.46
CA LYS A 255 -2.91 -3.18 9.38
C LYS A 255 -3.45 -3.35 10.80
N VAL A 256 -4.64 -2.83 11.07
CA VAL A 256 -5.36 -3.15 12.31
C VAL A 256 -5.70 -4.63 12.36
N ALA A 257 -5.77 -5.18 13.56
CA ALA A 257 -6.29 -6.53 13.78
C ALA A 257 -7.67 -6.74 13.12
N HIS A 258 -7.96 -7.98 12.75
CA HIS A 258 -9.27 -8.34 12.21
C HIS A 258 -10.37 -8.24 13.28
N PRO A 259 -11.62 -7.91 12.89
CA PRO A 259 -12.13 -7.81 11.51
C PRO A 259 -11.85 -6.48 10.80
N LEU A 260 -11.49 -5.40 11.52
CA LEU A 260 -11.25 -4.08 10.90
C LEU A 260 -10.15 -4.11 9.84
N GLY A 261 -9.11 -4.92 10.06
CA GLY A 261 -8.02 -5.15 9.10
C GLY A 261 -8.45 -5.67 7.72
N ALA A 262 -9.69 -6.15 7.55
CA ALA A 262 -10.20 -6.50 6.22
C ALA A 262 -10.44 -5.27 5.34
N GLY A 263 -10.66 -4.10 5.94
CA GLY A 263 -10.91 -2.84 5.24
C GLY A 263 -9.64 -2.02 5.05
N PRO A 264 -9.24 -1.67 3.82
CA PRO A 264 -7.98 -0.98 3.57
C PRO A 264 -7.90 0.46 4.09
N ARG A 265 -9.05 1.07 4.44
CA ARG A 265 -9.10 2.36 5.16
C ARG A 265 -8.44 2.31 6.54
N PHE A 266 -8.23 1.11 7.09
CA PHE A 266 -7.56 0.86 8.35
C PHE A 266 -6.11 0.37 8.17
N TRP A 267 -5.53 0.62 7.00
CA TRP A 267 -4.12 0.33 6.71
C TRP A 267 -3.36 1.63 6.53
N PHE A 268 -2.13 1.65 7.00
CA PHE A 268 -1.22 2.75 6.76
C PHE A 268 0.20 2.25 6.57
N LYS A 269 1.08 3.14 6.12
CA LYS A 269 2.50 2.84 5.95
C LYS A 269 3.36 3.87 6.68
N THR A 270 4.44 3.41 7.25
CA THR A 270 5.56 4.23 7.73
C THR A 270 6.74 4.00 6.79
N LYS A 271 7.47 5.08 6.46
CA LYS A 271 8.64 5.02 5.57
C LYS A 271 9.81 5.73 6.22
N GLY A 272 11.00 5.19 6.02
CA GLY A 272 12.22 5.82 6.47
C GLY A 272 12.50 7.12 5.69
N PRO A 273 13.26 8.07 6.27
CA PRO A 273 13.59 9.34 5.64
C PRO A 273 14.22 9.26 4.24
N LEU A 274 15.00 8.22 3.92
CA LEU A 274 15.64 8.06 2.61
C LEU A 274 14.64 7.73 1.49
N HIS A 275 13.42 7.33 1.84
CA HIS A 275 12.32 7.00 0.90
C HIS A 275 11.24 8.09 0.87
N ARG A 276 11.54 9.25 1.43
CA ARG A 276 10.64 10.39 1.43
C ARG A 276 10.68 11.08 0.06
N VAL A 277 9.51 11.28 -0.53
CA VAL A 277 9.35 11.92 -1.85
C VAL A 277 9.20 13.44 -1.80
N SER A 278 8.98 14.01 -0.60
CA SER A 278 8.71 15.43 -0.39
C SER A 278 9.28 15.94 0.93
N ASN A 279 9.55 17.24 1.02
CA ASN A 279 10.05 17.93 2.22
C ASN A 279 9.05 18.95 2.78
N THR A 280 7.76 18.72 2.55
CA THR A 280 6.66 19.64 2.91
C THR A 280 6.50 19.82 4.44
N ASP A 281 6.85 18.81 5.24
CA ASP A 281 6.80 18.91 6.71
C ASP A 281 7.69 20.04 7.26
N SER A 282 8.85 20.27 6.65
CA SER A 282 9.77 21.35 7.06
C SER A 282 9.20 22.72 6.72
N LEU A 283 8.47 22.83 5.61
CA LEU A 283 7.80 24.08 5.21
C LEU A 283 6.63 24.44 6.12
N ALA A 284 5.84 23.45 6.55
CA ALA A 284 4.73 23.69 7.47
C ALA A 284 5.19 24.27 8.83
N LYS A 285 6.43 23.95 9.24
CA LYS A 285 7.05 24.46 10.46
C LYS A 285 7.63 25.87 10.33
N ASP A 286 7.82 26.38 9.11
CA ASP A 286 8.34 27.72 8.89
C ASP A 286 7.21 28.77 9.01
N GLN A 287 7.19 29.46 10.15
CA GLN A 287 6.22 30.53 10.41
C GLN A 287 6.23 31.63 9.32
N LYS A 288 7.39 31.95 8.72
CA LYS A 288 7.44 32.96 7.65
C LYS A 288 6.66 32.49 6.43
N MET A 289 6.72 31.19 6.12
CA MET A 289 6.01 30.61 5.00
C MET A 289 4.49 30.62 5.21
N MET A 290 4.01 30.57 6.45
CA MET A 290 2.59 30.61 6.76
C MET A 290 1.93 31.93 6.36
N PHE A 291 2.66 33.03 6.54
CA PHE A 291 2.21 34.39 6.22
C PHE A 291 2.68 34.91 4.86
N ALA A 292 3.43 34.12 4.11
CA ALA A 292 3.85 34.48 2.75
C ALA A 292 2.65 34.62 1.81
N ASP A 293 2.82 35.43 0.75
CA ASP A 293 1.78 35.57 -0.26
C ASP A 293 1.52 34.24 -1.01
N ALA A 294 0.36 34.16 -1.66
CA ALA A 294 -0.13 32.93 -2.28
C ALA A 294 0.84 32.38 -3.35
N ARG A 295 1.58 33.22 -4.07
CA ARG A 295 2.50 32.78 -5.12
C ARG A 295 3.80 32.26 -4.53
N ILE A 296 4.38 32.95 -3.55
CA ILE A 296 5.57 32.47 -2.84
C ILE A 296 5.29 31.13 -2.16
N LYS A 297 4.16 31.03 -1.46
CA LYS A 297 3.75 29.80 -0.77
C LYS A 297 3.56 28.63 -1.76
N ALA A 298 2.83 28.84 -2.85
CA ALA A 298 2.65 27.82 -3.88
C ALA A 298 3.97 27.39 -4.54
N LYS A 299 4.89 28.34 -4.75
CA LYS A 299 6.22 28.04 -5.30
C LYS A 299 7.05 27.18 -4.36
N ALA A 300 7.22 27.60 -3.11
CA ALA A 300 7.98 26.87 -2.12
C ALA A 300 7.40 25.46 -1.89
N PHE A 301 6.06 25.35 -1.83
CA PHE A 301 5.39 24.06 -1.71
C PHE A 301 5.61 23.16 -2.92
N ALA A 302 5.55 23.70 -4.15
CA ALA A 302 5.84 22.94 -5.36
C ALA A 302 7.29 22.41 -5.36
N GLU A 303 8.27 23.25 -5.00
CA GLU A 303 9.68 22.87 -4.95
C GLU A 303 9.96 21.79 -3.90
N ALA A 304 9.29 21.84 -2.74
CA ALA A 304 9.45 20.81 -1.72
C ALA A 304 8.65 19.53 -1.99
N SER A 305 7.57 19.60 -2.76
CA SER A 305 6.76 18.43 -3.10
C SER A 305 7.25 17.71 -4.35
N VAL A 306 7.83 18.39 -5.32
CA VAL A 306 8.28 17.81 -6.59
C VAL A 306 9.79 17.53 -6.54
N GLY A 307 10.19 16.59 -5.68
CA GLY A 307 11.57 16.09 -5.64
C GLY A 307 11.86 15.08 -6.76
N GLU A 308 13.14 14.79 -6.99
CA GLU A 308 13.62 13.86 -8.03
C GLU A 308 12.90 12.50 -7.98
N MET A 309 12.71 11.94 -6.78
CA MET A 309 12.04 10.64 -6.61
C MET A 309 10.58 10.66 -7.09
N ARG A 310 9.86 11.77 -6.89
CA ARG A 310 8.48 11.90 -7.39
C ARG A 310 8.45 12.08 -8.90
N LEU A 311 9.44 12.76 -9.47
CA LEU A 311 9.59 12.90 -10.93
C LEU A 311 9.88 11.54 -11.58
N GLU A 312 10.78 10.75 -11.03
CA GLU A 312 11.05 9.38 -11.49
C GLU A 312 9.82 8.46 -11.34
N GLN A 313 9.04 8.59 -10.26
CA GLN A 313 7.77 7.85 -10.14
C GLN A 313 6.76 8.18 -11.24
N GLY A 314 6.67 9.45 -11.65
CA GLY A 314 5.81 9.85 -12.77
C GLY A 314 6.32 9.33 -14.11
N TRP A 315 7.63 9.21 -14.26
CA TRP A 315 8.28 8.61 -15.42
C TRP A 315 7.99 7.12 -15.51
N ASP A 316 8.10 6.41 -14.38
CA ASP A 316 7.75 5.01 -14.24
C ASP A 316 6.28 4.74 -14.54
N TYR A 317 5.38 5.59 -14.01
CA TYR A 317 3.94 5.54 -14.30
C TYR A 317 3.65 5.57 -15.81
N LEU A 318 4.32 6.44 -16.59
CA LEU A 318 4.11 6.45 -18.05
C LEU A 318 4.47 5.12 -18.69
N GLY A 319 5.57 4.50 -18.25
CA GLY A 319 5.99 3.19 -18.74
C GLY A 319 4.99 2.10 -18.41
N GLU A 320 4.49 2.07 -17.16
CA GLU A 320 3.43 1.16 -16.71
C GLU A 320 2.15 1.30 -17.55
N MET A 321 1.81 2.53 -17.94
CA MET A 321 0.67 2.85 -18.79
C MET A 321 0.92 2.58 -20.29
N GLY A 322 2.09 2.04 -20.67
CA GLY A 322 2.46 1.79 -22.06
C GLY A 322 2.62 3.06 -22.90
N LYS A 323 2.82 4.22 -22.26
CA LYS A 323 3.01 5.49 -22.96
C LYS A 323 4.46 5.63 -23.38
N GLU A 324 4.68 5.89 -24.66
CA GLU A 324 6.00 6.27 -25.15
C GLU A 324 6.47 7.53 -24.43
N ARG A 325 7.67 7.46 -23.86
CA ARG A 325 8.25 8.55 -23.07
C ARG A 325 8.91 9.59 -23.98
N ASN A 326 8.11 10.17 -24.85
CA ASN A 326 8.49 11.21 -25.81
C ASN A 326 7.67 12.49 -25.54
N LYS A 327 7.82 13.52 -26.39
CA LYS A 327 7.13 14.81 -26.23
C LYS A 327 5.59 14.71 -26.13
N SER A 328 4.95 13.67 -26.66
CA SER A 328 3.49 13.51 -26.60
C SER A 328 2.99 13.15 -25.20
N ALA A 329 3.79 12.47 -24.38
CA ALA A 329 3.39 12.03 -23.03
C ALA A 329 3.64 13.10 -21.95
N THR A 330 4.18 14.26 -22.31
CA THR A 330 4.46 15.35 -21.36
C THR A 330 3.22 15.83 -20.60
N GLN A 331 2.06 15.92 -21.29
CA GLN A 331 0.82 16.34 -20.63
C GLN A 331 0.33 15.31 -19.61
N ASP A 332 0.46 14.02 -19.94
CA ASP A 332 0.09 12.92 -19.04
C ASP A 332 0.98 12.89 -17.80
N PHE A 333 2.30 13.05 -17.99
CA PHE A 333 3.26 13.15 -16.90
C PHE A 333 2.92 14.27 -15.93
N VAL A 334 2.66 15.48 -16.44
CA VAL A 334 2.32 16.65 -15.62
C VAL A 334 0.98 16.45 -14.92
N ALA A 335 -0.01 15.87 -15.61
CA ALA A 335 -1.31 15.57 -15.02
C ALA A 335 -1.19 14.58 -13.86
N TRP A 336 -0.42 13.50 -14.05
CA TRP A 336 -0.12 12.54 -13.00
C TRP A 336 0.57 13.22 -11.81
N LEU A 337 1.60 14.03 -12.06
CA LEU A 337 2.37 14.70 -11.01
C LEU A 337 1.51 15.65 -10.18
N CYS A 338 0.65 16.43 -10.85
CA CYS A 338 -0.30 17.31 -10.16
C CYS A 338 -1.27 16.53 -9.28
N ASN A 339 -1.80 15.41 -9.78
CA ASN A 339 -2.71 14.56 -9.04
C ASN A 339 -2.02 13.86 -7.86
N ASP A 340 -0.80 13.35 -8.05
CA ASP A 340 -0.04 12.71 -6.98
C ASP A 340 0.25 13.68 -5.83
N VAL A 341 0.76 14.89 -6.13
CA VAL A 341 0.97 15.92 -5.10
C VAL A 341 -0.34 16.30 -4.41
N GLU A 342 -1.43 16.48 -5.17
CA GLU A 342 -2.72 16.87 -4.60
C GLU A 342 -3.28 15.82 -3.64
N VAL A 343 -3.08 14.54 -3.92
CA VAL A 343 -3.54 13.44 -3.06
C VAL A 343 -2.58 13.23 -1.89
N GLU A 344 -1.28 13.07 -2.15
CA GLU A 344 -0.30 12.75 -1.11
C GLU A 344 -0.09 13.91 -0.13
N GLU A 345 -0.20 15.16 -0.56
CA GLU A 345 0.06 16.33 0.27
C GLU A 345 -1.22 17.06 0.70
N LYS A 346 -2.41 16.46 0.51
CA LYS A 346 -3.72 17.10 0.75
C LYS A 346 -3.79 17.81 2.10
N ALA A 347 -3.48 17.10 3.20
CA ALA A 347 -3.55 17.66 4.54
C ALA A 347 -2.65 18.90 4.70
N LYS A 348 -1.43 18.87 4.14
CA LYS A 348 -0.46 19.97 4.23
C LYS A 348 -0.85 21.15 3.34
N ILE A 349 -1.40 20.86 2.15
CA ILE A 349 -1.98 21.89 1.25
C ILE A 349 -3.07 22.67 1.98
N ASP A 350 -3.96 21.95 2.68
CA ASP A 350 -5.09 22.54 3.40
C ASP A 350 -4.63 23.30 4.65
N GLU A 351 -3.75 22.70 5.46
CA GLU A 351 -3.15 23.32 6.66
C GLU A 351 -2.46 24.64 6.34
N MET A 352 -1.63 24.66 5.29
CA MET A 352 -0.87 25.85 4.91
C MET A 352 -1.71 26.85 4.10
N GLY A 353 -2.92 26.49 3.65
CA GLY A 353 -3.75 27.31 2.77
C GLY A 353 -3.10 27.57 1.41
N VAL A 354 -2.47 26.56 0.81
CA VAL A 354 -1.80 26.68 -0.49
C VAL A 354 -2.83 26.81 -1.62
N ASN A 355 -2.66 27.81 -2.49
CA ASN A 355 -3.54 27.97 -3.65
C ASN A 355 -3.32 26.83 -4.66
N ARG A 356 -4.29 25.91 -4.75
CA ARG A 356 -4.23 24.71 -5.61
C ARG A 356 -4.03 25.03 -7.10
N LYS A 357 -4.63 26.11 -7.61
CA LYS A 357 -4.50 26.50 -9.04
C LYS A 357 -3.10 26.99 -9.36
N LEU A 358 -2.53 27.83 -8.50
CA LEU A 358 -1.15 28.29 -8.62
C LEU A 358 -0.18 27.12 -8.44
N LEU A 359 -0.42 26.24 -7.46
CA LEU A 359 0.39 25.06 -7.21
C LEU A 359 0.48 24.16 -8.46
N LYS A 360 -0.67 23.79 -9.06
CA LYS A 360 -0.70 22.99 -10.30
C LYS A 360 0.06 23.67 -11.45
N THR A 361 -0.07 24.99 -11.58
CA THR A 361 0.64 25.75 -12.61
C THR A 361 2.16 25.65 -12.43
N ILE A 362 2.65 25.80 -11.19
CA ILE A 362 4.09 25.75 -10.88
C ILE A 362 4.64 24.33 -10.99
N ILE A 363 3.93 23.33 -10.48
CA ILE A 363 4.27 21.90 -10.66
C ILE A 363 4.42 21.58 -12.15
N GLY A 364 3.49 22.06 -12.99
CA GLY A 364 3.57 21.85 -14.43
C GLY A 364 4.77 22.52 -15.11
N VAL A 365 5.32 23.60 -14.54
CA VAL A 365 6.59 24.18 -15.04
C VAL A 365 7.76 23.28 -14.65
N ILE A 366 7.90 22.95 -13.36
CA ILE A 366 8.98 22.10 -12.83
C ILE A 366 9.01 20.75 -13.56
N GLY A 367 7.85 20.09 -13.65
CA GLY A 367 7.73 18.78 -14.28
C GLY A 367 8.07 18.79 -15.77
N ARG A 368 7.65 19.82 -16.52
CA ARG A 368 8.01 19.93 -17.96
C ARG A 368 9.49 20.14 -18.17
N GLU A 369 10.12 20.98 -17.36
CA GLU A 369 11.55 21.25 -17.45
C GLU A 369 12.36 19.97 -17.23
N TRP A 370 12.05 19.23 -16.15
CA TRP A 370 12.68 17.94 -15.88
C TRP A 370 12.41 16.92 -17.00
N TYR A 371 11.16 16.79 -17.45
CA TYR A 371 10.77 15.83 -18.48
C TYR A 371 11.51 16.06 -19.80
N PHE A 372 11.62 17.32 -20.25
CA PHE A 372 12.32 17.64 -21.49
C PHE A 372 13.82 17.43 -21.40
N LYS A 373 14.42 17.65 -20.22
CA LYS A 373 15.81 17.27 -19.98
C LYS A 373 15.97 15.75 -20.06
N ARG A 374 15.07 14.99 -19.42
CA ARG A 374 15.12 13.54 -19.32
C ARG A 374 15.04 12.82 -20.67
N ILE A 375 14.18 13.29 -21.58
CA ILE A 375 14.07 12.70 -22.94
C ILE A 375 15.20 13.12 -23.89
N ALA A 376 16.05 14.05 -23.48
CA ALA A 376 17.22 14.50 -24.25
C ALA A 376 18.53 13.81 -23.81
N GLU A 377 18.51 13.13 -22.67
CA GLU A 377 19.53 12.18 -22.22
C GLU A 377 19.38 10.84 -22.95
#